data_AF-R0GJW3-F1
#
_entry.id   AF-R0GJW3-F1
#
_cell.length_a   1.000
_cell.length_b   1.000
_cell.length_c   1.000
_cell.angle_alpha   90.00
_cell.angle_beta   90.00
_cell.angle_gamma   90.00
#
_symmetry.space_group_name_H-M   'P 1'
#
loop_
_entity.id
_entity.type
_entity.pdbx_description
1 polymer ?
#
loop_
_entity_poly.entity_id
_entity_poly.type
_entity_poly.pdbx_seq_one_letter_code
_entity_poly.pdbx_strand_id
1 'polypeptide(L)'
;KSSWDTCLVKISPKCALDIIAVVFGNATITDSCCHDLVQEGKVCHDTLIKYIADRPALIARESQYLKKSDDLWAHCVTISKSA
;
A
#
# COMPACT_ATOMS: atom_id res chain seq x y z
N LYS A 1 -9.97 19.41 0.05
CA LYS A 1 -8.74 18.60 0.20
C LYS A 1 -8.99 17.28 -0.51
N SER A 2 -8.11 16.90 -1.41
CA SER A 2 -8.21 15.57 -2.02
C SER A 2 -7.96 14.52 -0.92
N SER A 3 -8.53 13.32 -1.05
CA SER A 3 -8.23 12.20 -0.15
C SER A 3 -6.71 11.95 -0.05
N TRP A 4 -6.00 12.19 -1.14
CA TRP A 4 -4.55 12.17 -1.29
C TRP A 4 -3.76 13.04 -0.31
N ASP A 5 -4.14 14.31 -0.16
CA ASP A 5 -3.44 15.25 0.74
C ASP A 5 -3.48 14.79 2.20
N THR A 6 -4.53 14.03 2.55
CA THR A 6 -4.71 13.48 3.88
C THR A 6 -3.87 12.22 4.06
N CYS A 7 -3.73 11.40 3.01
CA CYS A 7 -2.99 10.14 3.06
C CYS A 7 -1.47 10.30 2.98
N LEU A 8 -0.97 11.30 2.24
CA LEU A 8 0.46 11.55 2.06
C LEU A 8 1.23 11.79 3.37
N VAL A 9 0.56 12.27 4.40
CA VAL A 9 1.16 12.58 5.71
C VAL A 9 0.96 11.48 6.76
N LYS A 10 0.14 10.47 6.43
CA LYS A 10 -0.36 9.46 7.36
C LYS A 10 0.51 8.21 7.39
N ILE A 11 0.89 7.70 6.22
CA ILE A 11 1.81 6.57 6.12
C ILE A 11 3.23 7.11 6.25
N SER A 12 4.03 6.54 7.16
CA SER A 12 5.43 6.94 7.31
C SER A 12 6.18 6.78 5.97
N PRO A 13 7.12 7.68 5.62
CA PRO A 13 7.83 7.58 4.34
C PRO A 13 8.51 6.22 4.11
N LYS A 14 9.04 5.62 5.19
CA LYS A 14 9.62 4.28 5.15
C LYS A 14 8.57 3.21 4.83
N CYS A 15 7.43 3.21 5.51
CA CYS A 15 6.38 2.22 5.26
C CYS A 15 5.77 2.38 3.85
N ALA A 16 5.62 3.61 3.36
CA ALA A 16 5.18 3.86 2.00
C ALA A 16 6.14 3.25 0.95
N LEU A 17 7.45 3.38 1.15
CA LEU A 17 8.44 2.76 0.27
C LEU A 17 8.40 1.23 0.32
N ASP A 18 8.25 0.64 1.51
CA ASP A 18 8.15 -0.82 1.68
C ASP A 18 6.89 -1.37 0.97
N ILE A 19 5.74 -0.68 1.11
CA ILE A 19 4.49 -1.01 0.40
C ILE A 19 4.68 -0.99 -1.12
N ILE A 20 5.31 0.06 -1.65
CA ILE A 20 5.60 0.18 -3.08
C ILE A 20 6.52 -0.95 -3.55
N ALA A 21 7.57 -1.27 -2.78
CA ALA A 21 8.52 -2.32 -3.13
C ALA A 21 7.89 -3.72 -3.15
N VAL A 22 6.89 -3.98 -2.31
CA VAL A 22 6.14 -5.24 -2.30
C VAL A 22 5.21 -5.32 -3.50
N VAL A 23 4.42 -4.27 -3.77
CA VAL A 23 3.41 -4.29 -4.82
C VAL A 23 4.03 -4.26 -6.22
N PHE A 24 5.01 -3.37 -6.45
CA PHE A 24 5.62 -3.19 -7.77
C PHE A 24 6.91 -3.99 -7.96
N GLY A 25 7.45 -4.57 -6.89
CA GLY A 25 8.62 -5.45 -6.90
C GLY A 25 8.30 -6.81 -6.29
N ASN A 26 9.30 -7.39 -5.62
CA ASN A 26 9.22 -8.68 -4.92
C ASN A 26 9.80 -8.57 -3.49
N ALA A 27 9.65 -7.41 -2.87
CA ALA A 27 10.10 -7.20 -1.49
C ALA A 27 9.13 -7.82 -0.48
N THR A 28 9.51 -7.78 0.80
CA THR A 28 8.67 -8.15 1.94
C THR A 28 8.30 -6.92 2.76
N ILE A 29 7.21 -7.00 3.53
CA ILE A 29 6.79 -5.95 4.47
C ILE A 29 7.13 -6.37 5.90
N THR A 30 7.30 -5.40 6.78
CA THR A 30 7.51 -5.65 8.22
C THR A 30 6.19 -5.58 8.98
N ASP A 31 6.07 -6.32 10.07
CA ASP A 31 4.87 -6.31 10.92
C ASP A 31 4.53 -4.91 11.43
N SER A 32 5.55 -4.13 11.83
CA SER A 32 5.39 -2.72 12.23
C SER A 32 4.74 -1.88 11.13
N CYS A 33 5.17 -2.04 9.87
CA CYS A 33 4.58 -1.31 8.76
C CYS A 33 3.16 -1.81 8.45
N CYS A 34 2.87 -3.10 8.66
CA CYS A 34 1.49 -3.60 8.57
C CYS A 34 0.57 -2.96 9.62
N HIS A 35 1.02 -2.76 10.85
CA HIS A 35 0.24 -2.07 11.88
C HIS A 35 -0.02 -0.60 11.49
N ASP A 36 1.02 0.13 11.07
CA ASP A 36 0.90 1.50 10.59
C ASP A 36 -0.11 1.59 9.43
N LEU A 37 0.02 0.70 8.44
CA LEU A 37 -0.83 0.65 7.26
C LEU A 37 -2.30 0.42 7.62
N VAL A 38 -2.58 -0.55 8.49
CA VAL A 38 -3.95 -0.87 8.91
C VAL A 38 -4.54 0.27 9.75
N GLN A 39 -3.74 0.90 10.61
CA GLN A 39 -4.16 2.05 11.41
C GLN A 39 -4.57 3.23 10.53
N GLU A 40 -3.82 3.51 9.46
CA GLU A 40 -4.15 4.62 8.55
C GLU A 40 -5.29 4.30 7.59
N GLY A 41 -5.50 3.03 7.28
CA GLY A 41 -6.69 2.52 6.62
C GLY A 41 -6.56 2.27 5.12
N LYS A 42 -7.45 1.39 4.62
CA LYS A 42 -7.41 0.87 3.24
C LYS A 42 -7.47 1.97 2.19
N VAL A 43 -8.24 3.03 2.46
CA VAL A 43 -8.41 4.13 1.51
C VAL A 43 -7.05 4.73 1.15
N CYS A 44 -6.16 4.97 2.12
CA CYS A 44 -4.86 5.56 1.85
C CYS A 44 -3.91 4.62 1.09
N HIS A 45 -3.97 3.32 1.43
CA HIS A 45 -3.26 2.26 0.71
C HIS A 45 -3.67 2.16 -0.75
N ASP A 46 -4.97 1.96 -1.02
CA ASP A 46 -5.52 1.78 -2.36
C ASP A 46 -5.25 3.00 -3.24
N THR A 47 -5.42 4.17 -2.62
CA THR A 47 -5.12 5.46 -3.21
C THR A 47 -3.65 5.43 -3.65
N LEU A 48 -2.68 5.27 -2.74
CA LEU A 48 -1.22 5.24 -3.04
C LEU A 48 -0.87 4.34 -4.22
N ILE A 49 -1.34 3.10 -4.21
CA ILE A 49 -1.03 2.12 -5.26
C ILE A 49 -1.64 2.55 -6.60
N LYS A 50 -2.91 2.96 -6.61
CA LYS A 50 -3.61 3.34 -7.85
C LYS A 50 -2.88 4.48 -8.58
N TYR A 51 -2.40 5.51 -7.87
CA TYR A 51 -1.66 6.61 -8.49
C TYR A 51 -0.35 6.19 -9.18
N ILE A 52 0.34 5.21 -8.60
CA ILE A 52 1.58 4.68 -9.17
C ILE A 52 1.25 3.75 -10.33
N ALA A 53 0.26 2.86 -10.17
CA ALA A 53 -0.19 1.94 -11.20
C ALA A 53 -0.74 2.67 -12.45
N ASP A 54 -1.31 3.85 -12.27
CA ASP A 54 -1.83 4.70 -13.35
C ASP A 54 -0.72 5.36 -14.20
N ARG A 55 0.56 5.19 -13.84
CA ARG A 55 1.67 5.72 -14.64
C ARG A 55 1.76 5.01 -15.99
N PRO A 56 2.09 5.72 -17.09
CA PRO A 56 2.17 5.13 -18.43
C PRO A 56 3.08 3.90 -18.53
N ALA A 57 4.15 3.85 -17.75
CA ALA A 57 5.07 2.71 -17.73
C ALA A 57 4.49 1.45 -17.03
N LEU A 58 3.42 1.60 -16.25
CA LEU A 58 2.88 0.56 -15.37
C LEU A 58 1.42 0.17 -15.70
N ILE A 59 0.66 1.06 -16.34
CA ILE A 59 -0.77 0.88 -16.62
C ILE A 59 -1.09 -0.41 -17.40
N ALA A 60 -0.18 -0.89 -18.25
CA ALA A 60 -0.36 -2.16 -18.97
C ALA A 60 -0.47 -3.39 -18.05
N ARG A 61 0.02 -3.30 -16.81
CA ARG A 61 -0.02 -4.34 -15.78
C ARG A 61 -0.81 -3.91 -14.55
N GLU A 62 -1.64 -2.87 -14.68
CA GLU A 62 -2.35 -2.25 -13.56
C GLU A 62 -3.11 -3.28 -12.70
N SER A 63 -3.88 -4.17 -13.34
CA SER A 63 -4.66 -5.20 -12.66
C SER A 63 -3.80 -6.17 -11.82
N GLN A 64 -2.57 -6.45 -12.25
CA GLN A 64 -1.62 -7.25 -11.48
C GLN A 64 -1.19 -6.53 -10.20
N TYR A 65 -0.91 -5.23 -10.29
CA TYR A 65 -0.51 -4.42 -9.15
C TYR A 65 -1.66 -4.22 -8.16
N LEU A 66 -2.88 -3.99 -8.66
CA LEU A 66 -4.06 -3.88 -7.81
C LEU A 66 -4.34 -5.19 -7.06
N LYS A 67 -4.20 -6.35 -7.72
CA LYS A 67 -4.32 -7.64 -7.04
C LYS A 67 -3.27 -7.81 -5.94
N LYS A 68 -1.99 -7.54 -6.24
CA LYS A 68 -0.91 -7.57 -5.24
C LYS A 68 -1.17 -6.63 -4.06
N SER A 69 -1.78 -5.47 -4.33
CA SER A 69 -2.17 -4.50 -3.30
C SER A 69 -3.25 -5.02 -2.37
N ASP A 70 -4.28 -5.68 -2.90
CA ASP A 70 -5.33 -6.31 -2.10
C ASP A 70 -4.78 -7.49 -1.27
N ASP A 71 -3.89 -8.30 -1.87
CA ASP A 71 -3.21 -9.40 -1.17
C ASP A 71 -2.36 -8.88 0.02
N LEU A 72 -1.60 -7.79 -0.20
CA LEU A 72 -0.82 -7.13 0.85
C LEU A 72 -1.71 -6.57 1.96
N TRP A 73 -2.82 -5.92 1.62
CA TRP A 73 -3.76 -5.41 2.61
C TRP A 73 -4.34 -6.53 3.48
N ALA A 74 -4.79 -7.63 2.87
CA ALA A 74 -5.31 -8.78 3.59
C ALA A 74 -4.27 -9.41 4.54
N HIS A 75 -3.02 -9.49 4.07
CA HIS A 75 -1.89 -9.94 4.89
C HIS A 75 -1.68 -9.04 6.11
N CYS A 76 -1.61 -7.72 5.93
CA CYS A 76 -1.42 -6.79 7.03
C CYS A 76 -2.59 -6.73 8.02
N VAL A 77 -3.84 -6.90 7.55
CA VAL A 77 -5.02 -7.05 8.43
C VAL A 77 -4.89 -8.30 9.30
N THR A 78 -4.32 -9.38 8.78
CA THR A 78 -4.12 -10.62 9.53
C THR A 78 -3.05 -10.43 10.61
N ILE A 79 -1.90 -9.84 10.26
CA ILE A 79 -0.84 -9.49 11.23
C ILE A 79 -1.38 -8.59 12.34
N SER A 80 -2.13 -7.55 11.97
CA SER A 80 -2.65 -6.57 12.93
C SER A 80 -3.69 -7.11 13.91
N LYS A 81 -4.33 -8.25 13.61
CA LYS A 81 -5.26 -8.95 14.52
C LYS A 81 -4.56 -9.95 15.43
N SER A 82 -3.30 -10.28 15.15
CA SER A 82 -2.52 -11.31 15.85
C SER A 82 -1.67 -10.74 16.99
N ALA A 83 -1.70 -9.41 17.18
CA ALA A 83 -0.97 -8.66 18.19
C ALA A 83 -1.85 -8.28 19.39
#